data_AF-A0AAV5UWV8-F1
#
_entry.id   AF-A0AAV5UWV8-F1
#
_cell.length_a   1.000
_cell.length_b   1.000
_cell.length_c   1.000
_cell.angle_alpha   90.00
_cell.angle_beta   90.00
_cell.angle_gamma   90.00
#
_symmetry.space_group_name_H-M   'P 1'
#
loop_
_entity.id
_entity.type
_entity.pdbx_description
1 polymer ?
#
loop_
_entity_poly.entity_id
_entity_poly.type
_entity_poly.pdbx_seq_one_letter_code
_entity_poly.pdbx_strand_id
1 'polypeptide(L)'
;QKRSVQSTRMIRKSLVILLIQLAVHFLLLIIPAAVIYSGLVFHGLITFETSLKAYMCLHLHPIGHNLILLSITSPYRKFIVAFV
;
A
#
# COMPACT_ATOMS: atom_id res chain seq x y z
N GLN A 1 36.94 7.28 -1.16
CA GLN A 1 36.06 6.35 -1.92
C GLN A 1 34.95 5.68 -1.08
N LYS A 2 34.41 6.33 -0.02
CA LYS A 2 33.36 5.75 0.86
C LYS A 2 31.92 6.23 0.55
N ARG A 3 31.75 7.28 -0.28
CA ARG A 3 30.45 7.90 -0.61
C ARG A 3 29.56 7.06 -1.53
N SER A 4 30.13 6.33 -2.51
CA SER A 4 29.33 5.56 -3.47
C SER A 4 28.62 4.37 -2.82
N VAL A 5 29.31 3.64 -1.93
CA VAL A 5 28.76 2.46 -1.23
C VAL A 5 27.59 2.82 -0.32
N GLN A 6 27.66 3.98 0.37
CA GLN A 6 26.55 4.49 1.17
C GLN A 6 25.33 4.84 0.32
N SER A 7 25.54 5.49 -0.84
CA SER A 7 24.44 5.84 -1.75
C SER A 7 23.74 4.60 -2.31
N THR A 8 24.52 3.59 -2.76
CA THR A 8 23.97 2.31 -3.23
C THR A 8 23.18 1.58 -2.14
N ARG A 9 23.62 1.64 -0.88
CA ARG A 9 22.90 1.02 0.25
C ARG A 9 21.58 1.72 0.54
N MET A 10 21.52 3.04 0.40
CA MET A 10 20.27 3.82 0.54
C MET A 10 19.30 3.51 -0.61
N ILE A 11 19.80 3.46 -1.85
CA ILE A 11 18.99 3.11 -3.03
C ILE A 11 18.40 1.70 -2.87
N ARG A 12 19.20 0.70 -2.46
CA ARG A 12 18.72 -0.66 -2.24
C ARG A 12 17.63 -0.73 -1.17
N LYS A 13 17.80 -0.01 -0.06
CA LYS A 13 16.76 0.08 0.97
C LYS A 13 15.48 0.72 0.41
N SER A 14 15.61 1.81 -0.34
CA SER A 14 14.47 2.49 -0.96
C SER A 14 13.72 1.59 -1.95
N LEU A 15 14.44 0.79 -2.76
CA LEU A 15 13.84 -0.15 -3.70
C LEU A 15 13.09 -1.28 -2.99
N VAL A 16 13.68 -1.88 -1.95
CA VAL A 16 12.99 -2.92 -1.15
C VAL A 16 11.70 -2.37 -0.57
N ILE A 17 11.75 -1.16 -0.05
CA ILE A 17 10.59 -0.52 0.54
C ILE A 17 9.53 -0.18 -0.53
N LEU A 18 9.93 0.29 -1.71
CA LEU A 18 9.03 0.52 -2.83
C LEU A 18 8.33 -0.78 -3.27
N LEU A 19 9.07 -1.89 -3.31
CA LEU A 19 8.51 -3.21 -3.62
C LEU A 19 7.51 -3.68 -2.57
N ILE A 20 7.80 -3.47 -1.28
CA ILE A 20 6.86 -3.79 -0.20
C ILE A 20 5.61 -2.92 -0.30
N GLN A 21 5.76 -1.62 -0.56
CA GLN A 21 4.64 -0.71 -0.77
C GLN A 21 3.79 -1.23 -1.94
N LEU A 22 4.40 -1.53 -3.08
CA LEU A 22 3.68 -2.02 -4.26
C LEU A 22 2.94 -3.33 -3.95
N ALA A 23 3.58 -4.27 -3.26
CA ALA A 23 2.97 -5.55 -2.87
C ALA A 23 1.75 -5.36 -1.95
N VAL A 24 1.86 -4.52 -0.92
CA VAL A 24 0.75 -4.22 0.00
C VAL A 24 -0.42 -3.58 -0.73
N HIS A 25 -0.15 -2.66 -1.67
CA HIS A 25 -1.19 -2.04 -2.49
C HIS A 25 -1.92 -3.04 -3.38
N PHE A 26 -1.15 -3.88 -4.08
CA PHE A 26 -1.73 -4.93 -4.91
C PHE A 26 -2.60 -5.88 -4.09
N LEU A 27 -2.17 -6.27 -2.89
CA LEU A 27 -2.96 -7.14 -2.02
C LEU A 27 -4.26 -6.46 -1.55
N LEU A 28 -4.19 -5.19 -1.14
CA LEU A 28 -5.36 -4.40 -0.73
C LEU A 28 -6.38 -4.17 -1.86
N LEU A 29 -5.95 -4.29 -3.12
CA LEU A 29 -6.82 -4.14 -4.29
C LEU A 29 -7.36 -5.48 -4.79
N ILE A 30 -6.49 -6.50 -4.88
CA ILE A 30 -6.84 -7.83 -5.41
C ILE A 30 -7.78 -8.56 -4.47
N ILE A 31 -7.55 -8.50 -3.15
CA ILE A 31 -8.36 -9.26 -2.18
C ILE A 31 -9.83 -8.82 -2.22
N PRO A 32 -10.17 -7.52 -2.10
CA PRO A 32 -11.57 -7.11 -2.16
C PRO A 32 -12.19 -7.32 -3.54
N ALA A 33 -11.43 -7.12 -4.62
CA ALA A 33 -11.91 -7.37 -5.98
C ALA A 33 -12.26 -8.86 -6.19
N ALA A 34 -11.42 -9.78 -5.70
CA ALA A 34 -11.68 -11.22 -5.76
C ALA A 34 -12.92 -11.62 -4.95
N VAL A 35 -13.13 -11.02 -3.77
CA VAL A 35 -14.32 -11.25 -2.94
C VAL A 35 -15.60 -10.79 -3.67
N ILE A 36 -15.57 -9.60 -4.29
CA ILE A 36 -16.73 -9.08 -5.04
C ILE A 36 -16.99 -9.95 -6.27
N TYR A 37 -15.94 -10.33 -7.01
CA TYR A 37 -16.08 -11.14 -8.22
C TYR A 37 -16.58 -12.55 -7.91
N SER A 38 -16.08 -13.19 -6.85
CA SER A 38 -16.59 -14.49 -6.42
C SER A 38 -18.06 -14.42 -5.98
N GLY A 39 -18.48 -13.34 -5.31
CA GLY A 39 -19.88 -13.09 -5.00
C GLY A 39 -20.79 -12.90 -6.22
N LEU A 40 -20.24 -12.42 -7.34
CA LEU A 40 -20.96 -12.27 -8.60
C LEU A 40 -21.10 -13.61 -9.35
N VAL A 41 -20.03 -14.41 -9.36
CA VAL A 41 -19.99 -15.70 -10.08
C VAL A 41 -20.79 -16.78 -9.35
N PHE A 42 -20.69 -16.83 -8.02
CA PHE A 42 -21.37 -17.82 -7.20
C PHE A 42 -22.60 -17.21 -6.53
N HIS A 43 -23.77 -17.47 -7.10
CA HIS A 43 -25.04 -17.04 -6.52
C HIS A 43 -25.20 -17.55 -5.08
N GLY A 44 -25.34 -16.61 -4.14
CA GLY A 44 -25.59 -16.91 -2.71
C GLY A 44 -24.34 -17.14 -1.86
N LEU A 45 -23.13 -17.10 -2.43
CA LEU A 45 -21.88 -17.32 -1.67
C LEU A 45 -21.52 -16.11 -0.78
N ILE A 46 -21.74 -14.90 -1.30
CA ILE A 46 -21.40 -13.64 -0.65
C ILE A 46 -22.64 -12.74 -0.65
N THR A 47 -22.99 -12.20 0.52
CA THR A 47 -24.11 -11.27 0.65
C THR A 47 -23.75 -9.89 0.10
N PHE A 48 -24.76 -9.13 -0.34
CA PHE A 48 -24.58 -7.75 -0.79
C PHE A 48 -23.84 -6.87 0.24
N GLU A 49 -24.16 -7.01 1.53
CA GLU A 49 -23.47 -6.29 2.61
C GLU A 49 -21.96 -6.59 2.65
N THR A 50 -21.58 -7.84 2.40
CA THR A 50 -20.17 -8.25 2.41
C THR A 50 -19.44 -7.68 1.20
N SER A 51 -20.07 -7.68 0.02
CA SER A 51 -19.55 -7.03 -1.18
C SER A 51 -19.41 -5.51 -1.01
N LEU A 52 -20.38 -4.87 -0.34
CA LEU A 52 -20.33 -3.43 -0.05
C LEU A 52 -19.18 -3.08 0.91
N LYS A 53 -18.96 -3.89 1.95
CA LYS A 53 -17.82 -3.74 2.87
C LYS A 53 -16.48 -3.91 2.14
N ALA A 54 -16.37 -4.90 1.25
CA ALA A 54 -15.19 -5.09 0.41
C ALA A 54 -14.93 -3.89 -0.52
N TYR A 55 -15.98 -3.33 -1.12
CA TYR A 55 -15.90 -2.14 -1.97
C TYR A 55 -15.45 -0.88 -1.20
N MET A 56 -15.90 -0.72 0.04
CA MET A 56 -15.41 0.36 0.91
C MET A 56 -13.94 0.16 1.30
N CYS A 57 -13.48 -1.08 1.48
CA CYS A 57 -12.07 -1.38 1.72
C CYS A 57 -11.17 -0.95 0.53
N LEU A 58 -11.65 -1.10 -0.70
CA LEU A 58 -10.98 -0.60 -1.91
C LEU A 58 -10.73 0.92 -1.87
N HIS A 59 -11.62 1.70 -1.25
CA HIS A 59 -11.43 3.15 -1.10
C HIS A 59 -10.33 3.53 -0.09
N LEU A 60 -9.95 2.61 0.80
CA LEU A 60 -8.84 2.82 1.74
C LEU A 60 -7.46 2.63 1.08
N HIS A 61 -7.40 2.03 -0.11
CA HIS A 61 -6.16 1.82 -0.88
C HIS A 61 -5.31 3.10 -1.06
N PRO A 62 -5.84 4.25 -1.57
CA PRO A 62 -5.07 5.48 -1.69
C PRO A 62 -4.63 6.08 -0.34
N ILE A 63 -5.40 5.86 0.73
CA ILE A 63 -5.02 6.30 2.09
C ILE A 63 -3.83 5.49 2.59
N GLY A 64 -3.88 4.16 2.44
CA GLY A 64 -2.76 3.26 2.74
C GLY A 64 -1.50 3.64 1.96
N HIS A 65 -1.66 4.02 0.69
CA HIS A 65 -0.56 4.45 -0.18
C HIS A 65 0.16 5.65 0.36
N ASN A 66 -0.61 6.67 0.69
CA ASN A 66 -0.07 7.93 1.15
C ASN A 66 0.55 7.80 2.54
N LEU A 67 -0.02 6.99 3.44
CA LEU A 67 0.54 6.71 4.77
C LEU A 67 1.89 5.98 4.70
N ILE A 68 1.98 4.97 3.82
CA ILE A 68 3.21 4.20 3.60
C ILE A 68 4.27 5.12 2.98
N LEU A 69 3.92 5.87 1.94
CA LEU A 69 4.81 6.82 1.28
C LEU A 69 5.33 7.91 2.26
N LEU A 70 4.46 8.45 3.11
CA LEU A 70 4.83 9.40 4.17
C LEU A 70 5.79 8.79 5.20
N SER A 71 5.54 7.54 5.61
CA SER A 71 6.36 6.85 6.62
C SER A 71 7.77 6.53 6.12
N ILE A 72 7.90 6.30 4.83
CA ILE A 72 9.13 5.84 4.16
C ILE A 72 10.00 7.00 3.67
N THR A 73 9.37 8.07 3.19
CA THR A 73 10.08 9.18 2.55
C THR A 73 10.83 9.98 3.63
N SER A 74 12.11 9.63 3.83
CA SER A 74 13.04 10.28 4.78
C SER A 74 13.03 11.82 4.76
N PRO A 75 12.95 12.52 3.59
CA PRO A 75 12.82 13.97 3.60
C PRO A 75 11.49 14.47 4.18
N TYR A 76 10.40 13.72 4.01
CA TYR A 76 9.10 14.05 4.59
C TYR A 76 9.07 13.89 6.11
N ARG A 77 9.70 12.81 6.63
CA ARG A 77 9.92 12.65 8.08
C ARG A 77 10.72 13.80 8.68
N LYS A 78 11.78 14.24 8.00
CA LYS A 78 12.57 15.40 8.45
C LYS A 78 11.78 16.71 8.37
N PHE A 79 10.92 16.86 7.36
CA PHE A 79 10.07 18.05 7.22
C PHE A 79 9.02 18.12 8.32
N ILE A 80 8.35 17.01 8.64
CA ILE A 80 7.35 16.93 9.70
C ILE A 80 7.98 17.13 11.08
N VAL A 81 9.12 16.48 11.37
CA VAL A 81 9.84 16.67 12.65
C VAL A 81 10.44 18.08 12.78
N ALA A 82 10.68 18.78 11.66
CA ALA A 82 11.10 20.19 11.70
C ALA A 82 9.93 21.17 11.89
N PHE A 83 8.69 20.73 11.66
CA PHE A 83 7.47 21.54 11.80
C PHE A 83 6.71 21.28 13.11
N VAL A 84 7.11 20.26 13.88
CA VAL A 84 6.61 19.90 15.21
C VAL A 84 7.64 20.34 16.25
#